data_AF-A0A1V8URR4-F1
#
_entry.id   AF-A0A1V8URR4-F1
#
_cell.length_a   1.000
_cell.length_b   1.000
_cell.length_c   1.000
_cell.angle_alpha   90.00
_cell.angle_beta   90.00
_cell.angle_gamma   90.00
#
_symmetry.space_group_name_H-M   'P 1'
#
loop_
_entity.id
_entity.type
_entity.pdbx_description
1 polymer ?
#
loop_
_entity_poly.entity_id
_entity_poly.type
_entity_poly.pdbx_seq_one_letter_code
_entity_poly.pdbx_strand_id
1 'polypeptide(L)'
;MVDALDPSLLTPTIWSELFEIFQLHYSADLPFLHPPTFLKPLRQATMQPPAMATMPEKQVDVRPPGSDEFLLAFLALTARFHPVIVAHHSPQTASRPSNPLIASEYYACAANRPDQDGGKQSIEMIQAALMLGLHEWGMCRGFKAWVRIGLAIRGAQAMGLQYEKDLDDEPNSRSMALDSEAERMGLGGRGRNHSSSSSAGDGNAFIEQEIRRRTFWSCYVMDRYLSSGKYRPQMLHARELRIQLPASERSFLFAEKVRTLMLGENERKAAGRSEVQSHRQAAMSSNGYQGGSYAPSSPATPLQNGDDDKEGRLEVGSDEGLVSRYIRVLEIYGNVVQWSCSGGRRTEEYPPWDARSEYQKLLGLCHDFKASLPRQHILSPQNTQAHISMKTQTPYTLVHT
;
A
#
# COMPACT_ATOMS: atom_id res chain seq x y z
N MET A 1 16.28 6.08 -30.87
CA MET A 1 16.50 5.70 -29.45
C MET A 1 15.56 4.53 -29.21
N VAL A 2 16.05 3.36 -28.79
CA VAL A 2 15.25 2.13 -28.69
C VAL A 2 14.10 2.36 -27.71
N ASP A 3 12.88 2.00 -28.12
CA ASP A 3 11.71 2.01 -27.25
C ASP A 3 11.95 1.02 -26.10
N ALA A 4 11.96 1.51 -24.86
CA ALA A 4 12.23 0.68 -23.70
C ALA A 4 11.06 -0.28 -23.40
N LEU A 5 9.86 0.02 -23.89
CA LEU A 5 8.67 -0.82 -23.75
C LEU A 5 8.37 -1.60 -25.03
N ASP A 6 9.42 -2.06 -25.73
CA ASP A 6 9.31 -2.80 -26.99
C ASP A 6 8.38 -4.03 -26.86
N PRO A 7 7.22 -4.05 -27.55
CA PRO A 7 6.24 -5.13 -27.47
C PRO A 7 6.73 -6.44 -28.12
N SER A 8 7.80 -6.41 -28.92
CA SER A 8 8.42 -7.62 -29.47
C SER A 8 9.18 -8.42 -28.39
N LEU A 9 9.74 -7.72 -27.39
CA LEU A 9 10.36 -8.32 -26.22
C LEU A 9 9.35 -8.52 -25.09
N LEU A 10 8.49 -7.53 -24.82
CA LEU A 10 7.56 -7.52 -23.69
C LEU A 10 6.19 -8.08 -24.09
N THR A 11 6.17 -9.37 -24.41
CA THR A 11 4.95 -10.08 -24.80
C THR A 11 3.97 -10.24 -23.62
N PRO A 12 2.68 -10.52 -23.87
CA PRO A 12 1.70 -10.76 -22.78
C PRO A 12 2.10 -11.89 -21.82
N THR A 13 2.78 -12.91 -22.32
CA THR A 13 3.33 -14.00 -21.51
C THR A 13 4.42 -13.49 -20.57
N ILE A 14 5.37 -12.72 -21.10
CA ILE A 14 6.47 -12.13 -20.32
C ILE A 14 5.92 -11.18 -19.25
N TRP A 15 4.92 -10.35 -19.58
CA TRP A 15 4.26 -9.50 -18.58
C TRP A 15 3.60 -10.30 -17.44
N SER A 16 3.01 -11.46 -17.77
CA SER A 16 2.41 -12.34 -16.77
C SER A 16 3.47 -12.96 -15.86
N GLU A 17 4.58 -13.43 -16.42
CA GLU A 17 5.72 -13.97 -15.66
C GLU A 17 6.38 -12.91 -14.77
N LEU A 18 6.55 -11.68 -15.27
CA LEU A 18 7.05 -10.55 -14.48
C LEU A 18 6.13 -10.19 -13.32
N PHE A 19 4.81 -10.29 -13.52
CA PHE A 19 3.84 -10.11 -12.44
C PHE A 19 3.99 -11.18 -11.35
N GLU A 20 4.22 -12.45 -11.72
CA GLU A 20 4.50 -13.49 -10.73
C GLU A 20 5.80 -13.23 -9.95
N ILE A 21 6.85 -12.77 -10.64
CA ILE A 21 8.10 -12.32 -10.00
C ILE A 21 7.81 -11.19 -9.01
N PHE A 22 7.00 -10.19 -9.41
CA PHE A 22 6.63 -9.10 -8.51
C PHE A 22 5.89 -9.60 -7.28
N GLN A 23 4.89 -10.46 -7.48
CA GLN A 23 4.09 -11.04 -6.40
C GLN A 23 4.97 -11.82 -5.42
N LEU A 24 5.97 -12.54 -5.91
CA LEU A 24 6.86 -13.33 -5.08
C LEU A 24 7.81 -12.46 -4.24
N HIS A 25 8.41 -11.43 -4.84
CA HIS A 25 9.54 -10.72 -4.24
C HIS A 25 9.20 -9.37 -3.62
N TYR A 26 8.12 -8.71 -4.06
CA TYR A 26 7.88 -7.31 -3.74
C TYR A 26 6.47 -7.01 -3.22
N SER A 27 5.53 -7.94 -3.30
CA SER A 27 4.15 -7.72 -2.86
C SER A 27 4.00 -7.39 -1.38
N ALA A 28 4.94 -7.81 -0.52
CA ALA A 28 4.90 -7.49 0.90
C ALA A 28 5.27 -6.03 1.19
N ASP A 29 6.25 -5.49 0.45
CA ASP A 29 6.75 -4.12 0.62
C ASP A 29 5.95 -3.11 -0.22
N LEU A 30 5.48 -3.56 -1.39
CA LEU A 30 4.75 -2.77 -2.40
C LEU A 30 3.38 -3.42 -2.73
N PRO A 31 2.47 -3.59 -1.74
CA PRO A 31 1.22 -4.35 -1.89
C PRO A 31 0.14 -3.72 -2.79
N PHE A 32 0.45 -2.68 -3.57
CA PHE A 32 -0.55 -1.85 -4.26
C PHE A 32 -1.04 -2.37 -5.63
N LEU A 33 -0.54 -3.51 -6.13
CA LEU A 33 -0.99 -4.07 -7.41
C LEU A 33 -2.17 -5.02 -7.22
N HIS A 34 -3.34 -4.64 -7.72
CA HIS A 34 -4.52 -5.51 -7.75
C HIS A 34 -4.42 -6.52 -8.92
N PRO A 35 -4.28 -7.84 -8.66
CA PRO A 35 -4.00 -8.81 -9.72
C PRO A 35 -5.05 -8.88 -10.84
N PRO A 36 -6.36 -8.92 -10.55
CA PRO A 36 -7.39 -8.91 -11.59
C PRO A 36 -7.33 -7.68 -12.48
N THR A 37 -7.07 -6.50 -11.92
CA THR A 37 -6.98 -5.25 -12.71
C THR A 37 -5.72 -5.24 -13.57
N PHE A 38 -4.57 -5.58 -13.00
CA PHE A 38 -3.28 -5.53 -13.71
C PHE A 38 -3.21 -6.53 -14.88
N LEU A 39 -3.72 -7.75 -14.68
CA LEU A 39 -3.63 -8.83 -15.68
C LEU A 39 -4.80 -8.83 -16.68
N LYS A 40 -5.83 -7.99 -16.51
CA LYS A 40 -7.03 -7.97 -17.35
C LYS A 40 -6.70 -7.81 -18.86
N PRO A 41 -5.87 -6.83 -19.29
CA PRO A 41 -5.56 -6.67 -20.71
C PRO A 41 -4.86 -7.90 -21.30
N LEU A 42 -3.95 -8.51 -20.52
CA LEU A 42 -3.17 -9.67 -20.96
C LEU A 42 -4.07 -10.89 -21.18
N ARG A 43 -4.97 -11.17 -20.22
CA ARG A 43 -5.93 -12.26 -20.32
C ARG A 43 -6.89 -12.07 -21.49
N GLN A 44 -7.35 -10.84 -21.72
CA GLN A 44 -8.24 -10.53 -22.84
C GLN A 44 -7.58 -10.79 -24.19
N ALA A 45 -6.28 -10.50 -24.33
CA ALA A 45 -5.55 -10.79 -25.55
C ALA A 45 -5.39 -12.30 -25.81
N THR A 46 -5.14 -13.11 -24.77
CA THR A 46 -5.04 -14.57 -24.90
C THR A 46 -6.36 -15.23 -25.31
N MET A 47 -7.51 -14.62 -24.99
CA MET A 47 -8.84 -15.16 -25.29
C MET A 47 -9.38 -14.75 -26.66
N GLN A 48 -8.71 -13.86 -27.40
CA GLN A 48 -9.15 -13.50 -28.76
C GLN A 48 -8.84 -14.64 -29.75
N PRO A 49 -9.82 -15.09 -30.55
CA PRO A 49 -9.56 -16.07 -31.60
C PRO A 49 -8.58 -15.49 -32.63
N PRO A 50 -7.74 -16.33 -33.28
CA PRO A 50 -6.84 -15.85 -34.33
C PRO A 50 -7.66 -15.14 -35.40
N ALA A 51 -7.36 -13.86 -35.64
CA ALA A 51 -8.08 -13.05 -36.60
C ALA A 51 -8.00 -13.71 -37.99
N MET A 52 -9.13 -13.83 -38.69
CA MET A 52 -9.12 -14.20 -40.11
C MET A 52 -8.24 -13.20 -40.86
N ALA A 53 -7.23 -13.73 -41.55
CA ALA A 53 -6.11 -13.02 -42.16
C ALA A 53 -6.49 -12.13 -43.37
N THR A 54 -7.26 -11.07 -43.16
CA THR A 54 -7.67 -10.16 -44.25
C THR A 54 -7.32 -8.69 -44.05
N MET A 55 -6.58 -8.30 -43.01
CA MET A 55 -6.04 -6.95 -42.85
C MET A 55 -4.61 -7.00 -42.31
N PRO A 56 -3.72 -6.05 -42.68
CA PRO A 56 -2.40 -5.97 -42.07
C PRO A 56 -2.58 -5.79 -40.56
N GLU A 57 -2.12 -6.78 -39.79
CA GLU A 57 -2.21 -6.77 -38.32
C GLU A 57 -1.48 -5.54 -37.78
N LYS A 58 -2.25 -4.54 -37.37
CA LYS A 58 -1.71 -3.49 -36.50
C LYS A 58 -1.43 -4.20 -35.18
N GLN A 59 -0.16 -4.51 -34.91
CA GLN A 59 0.28 -5.17 -33.68
C GLN A 59 -0.28 -4.36 -32.51
N VAL A 60 -1.30 -4.91 -31.85
CA VAL A 60 -1.92 -4.26 -30.70
C VAL A 60 -0.91 -4.34 -29.58
N ASP A 61 -0.47 -3.20 -29.07
CA ASP A 61 0.42 -3.13 -27.91
C ASP A 61 -0.36 -3.59 -26.66
N VAL A 62 -0.32 -4.89 -26.39
CA VAL A 62 -0.98 -5.53 -25.26
C VAL A 62 -0.03 -5.48 -24.06
N ARG A 63 -0.27 -4.50 -23.18
CA ARG A 63 0.50 -4.31 -21.96
C ARG A 63 -0.41 -4.08 -20.73
N PRO A 64 0.11 -4.24 -19.49
CA PRO A 64 -0.63 -3.92 -18.28
C PRO A 64 -1.05 -2.44 -18.22
N PRO A 65 -2.08 -2.10 -17.42
CA PRO A 65 -2.46 -0.71 -17.23
C PRO A 65 -1.37 0.06 -16.46
N GLY A 66 -1.16 1.31 -16.84
CA GLY A 66 -0.25 2.24 -16.17
C GLY A 66 0.52 3.13 -17.15
N SER A 67 1.05 4.23 -16.64
CA SER A 67 2.00 5.10 -17.34
C SER A 67 3.31 4.37 -17.66
N ASP A 68 4.03 4.87 -18.66
CA ASP A 68 5.32 4.32 -19.07
C ASP A 68 6.33 4.35 -17.90
N GLU A 69 6.36 5.44 -17.14
CA GLU A 69 7.17 5.60 -15.92
C GLU A 69 6.95 4.44 -14.93
N PHE A 70 5.67 4.13 -14.67
CA PHE A 70 5.27 3.08 -13.76
C PHE A 70 5.67 1.69 -14.27
N LEU A 71 5.44 1.40 -15.55
CA LEU A 71 5.81 0.12 -16.16
C LEU A 71 7.34 -0.07 -16.22
N LEU A 72 8.09 0.99 -16.51
CA LEU A 72 9.56 0.96 -16.50
C LEU A 72 10.11 0.77 -15.08
N ALA A 73 9.51 1.42 -14.07
CA ALA A 73 9.88 1.21 -12.68
C ALA A 73 9.55 -0.22 -12.19
N PHE A 74 8.43 -0.79 -12.65
CA PHE A 74 8.09 -2.19 -12.42
C PHE A 74 9.12 -3.15 -13.05
N LEU A 75 9.54 -2.87 -14.28
CA LEU A 75 10.59 -3.64 -14.97
C LEU A 75 11.96 -3.49 -14.28
N ALA A 76 12.28 -2.31 -13.73
CA ALA A 76 13.51 -2.11 -12.96
C ALA A 76 13.63 -3.10 -11.79
N LEU A 77 12.51 -3.43 -11.14
CA LEU A 77 12.50 -4.42 -10.05
C LEU A 77 12.52 -5.88 -10.54
N THR A 78 11.79 -6.18 -11.61
CA THR A 78 11.48 -7.57 -11.99
C THR A 78 12.40 -8.13 -13.08
N ALA A 79 12.94 -7.30 -13.97
CA ALA A 79 13.71 -7.73 -15.14
C ALA A 79 14.92 -8.61 -14.80
N ARG A 80 15.64 -8.32 -13.71
CA ARG A 80 16.79 -9.12 -13.23
C ARG A 80 16.45 -10.57 -12.90
N PHE A 81 15.17 -10.92 -12.72
CA PHE A 81 14.77 -12.29 -12.42
C PHE A 81 14.21 -13.04 -13.63
N HIS A 82 14.03 -12.36 -14.76
CA HIS A 82 13.44 -12.95 -15.95
C HIS A 82 14.53 -13.36 -16.96
N PRO A 83 14.76 -14.67 -17.21
CA PRO A 83 15.88 -15.14 -18.03
C PRO A 83 15.94 -14.55 -19.45
N VAL A 84 14.79 -14.45 -20.13
CA VAL A 84 14.71 -13.89 -21.50
C VAL A 84 15.14 -12.42 -21.55
N ILE A 85 14.64 -11.60 -20.61
CA ILE A 85 14.98 -10.18 -20.53
C ILE A 85 16.44 -9.99 -20.16
N VAL A 86 16.96 -10.79 -19.24
CA VAL A 86 18.39 -10.79 -18.87
C VAL A 86 19.26 -11.15 -20.07
N ALA A 87 18.89 -12.18 -20.83
CA ALA A 87 19.63 -12.59 -22.03
C ALA A 87 19.58 -11.52 -23.13
N HIS A 88 18.46 -10.80 -23.27
CA HIS A 88 18.33 -9.70 -24.23
C HIS A 88 19.28 -8.53 -23.90
N HIS A 89 19.29 -8.08 -22.64
CA HIS A 89 20.11 -6.92 -22.23
C HIS A 89 21.56 -7.25 -21.90
N SER A 90 21.84 -8.49 -21.51
CA SER A 90 23.19 -8.99 -21.24
C SER A 90 23.38 -10.39 -21.83
N PRO A 91 23.55 -10.52 -23.16
CA PRO A 91 23.76 -11.81 -23.80
C PRO A 91 24.97 -12.55 -23.23
N GLN A 92 24.80 -13.84 -22.94
CA GLN A 92 25.91 -14.69 -22.51
C GLN A 92 26.88 -14.90 -23.68
N THR A 93 28.17 -14.83 -23.40
CA THR A 93 29.24 -15.15 -24.35
C THR A 93 30.14 -16.24 -23.77
N ALA A 94 31.01 -16.84 -24.58
CA ALA A 94 31.93 -17.88 -24.14
C ALA A 94 32.82 -17.44 -22.96
N SER A 95 33.14 -16.15 -22.84
CA SER A 95 34.03 -15.61 -21.81
C SER A 95 33.32 -14.81 -20.71
N ARG A 96 32.01 -14.57 -20.83
CA ARG A 96 31.26 -13.74 -19.86
C ARG A 96 29.82 -14.27 -19.67
N PRO A 97 29.43 -14.64 -18.44
CA PRO A 97 28.03 -14.97 -18.13
C PRO A 97 27.14 -13.72 -18.21
N SER A 98 25.85 -13.92 -18.43
CA SER A 98 24.86 -12.84 -18.35
C SER A 98 24.88 -12.16 -16.98
N ASN A 99 24.72 -10.84 -16.96
CA ASN A 99 24.62 -10.05 -15.75
C ASN A 99 23.17 -9.54 -15.58
N PRO A 100 22.40 -10.11 -14.65
CA PRO A 100 21.01 -9.71 -14.45
C PRO A 100 20.81 -8.25 -14.02
N LEU A 101 21.81 -7.65 -13.38
CA LEU A 101 21.73 -6.26 -12.92
C LEU A 101 21.67 -5.27 -14.07
N ILE A 102 22.25 -5.61 -15.24
CA ILE A 102 22.23 -4.75 -16.42
C ILE A 102 20.79 -4.53 -16.91
N ALA A 103 19.95 -5.58 -16.88
CA ALA A 103 18.55 -5.49 -17.29
C ALA A 103 17.77 -4.53 -16.39
N SER A 104 17.86 -4.71 -15.06
CA SER A 104 17.21 -3.81 -14.10
C SER A 104 17.70 -2.37 -14.21
N GLU A 105 19.00 -2.15 -14.39
CA GLU A 105 19.58 -0.81 -14.50
C GLU A 105 19.15 -0.10 -15.80
N TYR A 106 19.00 -0.84 -16.91
CA TYR A 106 18.48 -0.30 -18.16
C TYR A 106 17.08 0.31 -17.97
N TYR A 107 16.16 -0.44 -17.36
CA TYR A 107 14.79 0.03 -17.12
C TYR A 107 14.74 1.13 -16.06
N ALA A 108 15.56 1.05 -15.01
CA ALA A 108 15.69 2.13 -14.02
C ALA A 108 16.15 3.44 -14.69
N CYS A 109 17.15 3.38 -15.59
CA CYS A 109 17.61 4.54 -16.33
C CYS A 109 16.54 5.08 -17.28
N ALA A 110 15.79 4.19 -17.94
CA ALA A 110 14.72 4.57 -18.85
C ALA A 110 13.56 5.25 -18.12
N ALA A 111 13.25 4.83 -16.89
CA ALA A 111 12.23 5.45 -16.05
C ALA A 111 12.64 6.86 -15.58
N ASN A 112 13.91 7.11 -15.22
CA ASN A 112 14.36 8.41 -14.71
C ASN A 112 14.46 9.53 -15.78
N ARG A 113 13.70 9.45 -16.88
CA ARG A 113 13.69 10.50 -17.89
C ARG A 113 12.99 11.74 -17.33
N PRO A 114 13.52 12.95 -17.58
CA PRO A 114 12.89 14.17 -17.09
C PRO A 114 11.50 14.30 -17.70
N ASP A 115 10.51 14.45 -16.82
CA ASP A 115 9.14 14.74 -17.20
C ASP A 115 9.11 16.03 -18.04
N GLN A 116 8.67 15.91 -19.30
CA GLN A 116 8.59 17.04 -20.21
C GLN A 116 7.31 17.85 -20.00
N ASP A 117 6.31 17.31 -19.28
CA ASP A 117 4.95 17.87 -19.23
C ASP A 117 4.60 18.57 -17.90
N GLY A 118 5.59 18.86 -17.05
CA GLY A 118 5.38 19.63 -15.80
C GLY A 118 4.30 18.99 -14.90
N GLY A 119 4.35 17.67 -14.78
CA GLY A 119 3.23 16.78 -14.52
C GLY A 119 2.44 17.01 -13.24
N LYS A 120 1.13 16.84 -13.38
CA LYS A 120 0.18 16.73 -12.26
C LYS A 120 0.52 15.47 -11.44
N GLN A 121 0.77 15.63 -10.13
CA GLN A 121 1.02 14.52 -9.21
C GLN A 121 -0.04 13.40 -9.35
N SER A 122 0.41 12.17 -9.60
CA SER A 122 -0.42 10.99 -9.79
C SER A 122 0.02 9.87 -8.85
N ILE A 123 -0.89 8.92 -8.59
CA ILE A 123 -0.58 7.76 -7.75
C ILE A 123 0.49 6.87 -8.39
N GLU A 124 0.46 6.73 -9.72
CA GLU A 124 1.40 5.92 -10.47
C GLU A 124 2.84 6.47 -10.37
N MET A 125 3.01 7.80 -10.34
CA MET A 125 4.32 8.41 -10.10
C MET A 125 4.86 8.13 -8.70
N ILE A 126 3.98 8.11 -7.68
CA ILE A 126 4.37 7.73 -6.33
C ILE A 126 4.78 6.25 -6.31
N GLN A 127 3.98 5.37 -6.91
CA GLN A 127 4.26 3.94 -7.02
C GLN A 127 5.57 3.67 -7.78
N ALA A 128 5.82 4.39 -8.89
CA ALA A 128 7.05 4.33 -9.65
C ALA A 128 8.26 4.78 -8.81
N ALA A 129 8.14 5.91 -8.11
CA ALA A 129 9.19 6.41 -7.23
C ALA A 129 9.50 5.43 -6.08
N LEU A 130 8.48 4.76 -5.52
CA LEU A 130 8.66 3.70 -4.52
C LEU A 130 9.40 2.49 -5.10
N MET A 131 8.99 1.99 -6.26
CA MET A 131 9.66 0.87 -6.95
C MET A 131 11.12 1.19 -7.27
N LEU A 132 11.38 2.38 -7.83
CA LEU A 132 12.72 2.86 -8.11
C LEU A 132 13.53 3.13 -6.84
N GLY A 133 12.90 3.55 -5.74
CA GLY A 133 13.56 3.74 -4.45
C GLY A 133 14.03 2.40 -3.87
N LEU A 134 13.18 1.37 -3.98
CA LEU A 134 13.51 0.00 -3.59
C LEU A 134 14.62 -0.59 -4.47
N HIS A 135 14.63 -0.30 -5.78
CA HIS A 135 15.72 -0.66 -6.68
C HIS A 135 17.07 -0.08 -6.22
N GLU A 136 17.16 1.23 -5.96
CA GLU A 136 18.42 1.84 -5.50
C GLU A 136 18.89 1.28 -4.17
N TRP A 137 17.94 0.98 -3.27
CA TRP A 137 18.27 0.33 -2.00
C TRP A 137 18.87 -1.05 -2.23
N GLY A 138 18.26 -1.87 -3.10
CA GLY A 138 18.78 -3.17 -3.51
C GLY A 138 20.11 -3.12 -4.27
N MET A 139 20.42 -1.98 -4.91
CA MET A 139 21.74 -1.71 -5.53
C MET A 139 22.77 -1.13 -4.54
N CYS A 140 22.47 -1.13 -3.24
CA CYS A 140 23.30 -0.56 -2.17
C CYS A 140 23.57 0.95 -2.31
N ARG A 141 22.70 1.70 -3.00
CA ARG A 141 22.80 3.15 -3.21
C ARG A 141 21.90 3.89 -2.22
N GLY A 142 22.13 3.66 -0.93
CA GLY A 142 21.22 4.06 0.14
C GLY A 142 20.87 5.56 0.20
N PHE A 143 21.78 6.46 -0.18
CA PHE A 143 21.46 7.89 -0.24
C PHE A 143 20.45 8.22 -1.35
N LYS A 144 20.63 7.66 -2.56
CA LYS A 144 19.69 7.83 -3.67
C LYS A 144 18.32 7.25 -3.32
N ALA A 145 18.30 6.07 -2.72
CA ALA A 145 17.07 5.44 -2.23
C ALA A 145 16.33 6.35 -1.24
N TRP A 146 17.04 6.84 -0.21
CA TRP A 146 16.45 7.69 0.83
C TRP A 146 15.85 9.00 0.27
N VAL A 147 16.57 9.69 -0.62
CA VAL A 147 16.05 10.90 -1.27
C VAL A 147 14.81 10.59 -2.11
N ARG A 148 14.84 9.52 -2.91
CA ARG A 148 13.74 9.14 -3.79
C ARG A 148 12.48 8.75 -3.00
N ILE A 149 12.64 7.96 -1.93
CA ILE A 149 11.52 7.60 -1.04
C ILE A 149 10.98 8.83 -0.32
N GLY A 150 11.83 9.77 0.10
CA GLY A 150 11.38 11.04 0.68
C GLY A 150 10.54 11.90 -0.28
N LEU A 151 10.85 11.87 -1.58
CA LEU A 151 10.02 12.51 -2.61
C LEU A 151 8.68 11.78 -2.79
N ALA A 152 8.69 10.44 -2.80
CA ALA A 152 7.45 9.65 -2.87
C ALA A 152 6.54 9.91 -1.67
N ILE A 153 7.08 9.98 -0.45
CA ILE A 153 6.35 10.32 0.77
C ILE A 153 5.69 11.69 0.67
N ARG A 154 6.45 12.72 0.25
CA ARG A 154 5.89 14.07 0.06
C ARG A 154 4.82 14.10 -1.04
N GLY A 155 5.02 13.38 -2.13
CA GLY A 155 4.01 13.23 -3.18
C GLY A 155 2.72 12.58 -2.68
N ALA A 156 2.84 11.53 -1.86
CA ALA A 156 1.71 10.87 -1.22
C ALA A 156 0.97 11.78 -0.24
N GLN A 157 1.72 12.54 0.56
CA GLN A 157 1.15 13.53 1.48
C GLN A 157 0.42 14.65 0.75
N ALA A 158 1.00 15.14 -0.36
CA ALA A 158 0.39 16.16 -1.21
C ALA A 158 -0.92 15.68 -1.90
N MET A 159 -1.07 14.37 -2.10
CA MET A 159 -2.30 13.73 -2.60
C MET A 159 -3.28 13.33 -1.48
N GLY A 160 -2.93 13.56 -0.21
CA GLY A 160 -3.75 13.22 0.95
C GLY A 160 -3.93 11.72 1.17
N LEU A 161 -3.00 10.86 0.71
CA LEU A 161 -3.16 9.40 0.84
C LEU A 161 -3.18 8.90 2.29
N GLN A 162 -2.65 9.68 3.22
CA GLN A 162 -2.56 9.41 4.66
C GLN A 162 -3.83 9.71 5.45
N TYR A 163 -4.88 10.21 4.78
CA TYR A 163 -6.14 10.62 5.37
C TYR A 163 -7.31 9.93 4.68
N GLU A 164 -8.18 9.31 5.48
CA GLU A 164 -9.52 8.87 5.08
C GLU A 164 -10.54 9.74 5.81
N LYS A 165 -11.52 10.26 5.07
CA LYS A 165 -12.47 11.26 5.58
C LYS A 165 -13.32 10.73 6.73
N ASP A 166 -13.65 9.45 6.68
CA ASP A 166 -14.35 8.70 7.71
C ASP A 166 -13.49 8.46 8.95
N LEU A 167 -12.18 8.71 8.92
CA LEU A 167 -11.29 8.62 10.08
C LEU A 167 -10.90 9.97 10.69
N ASP A 168 -11.38 11.08 10.12
CA ASP A 168 -11.06 12.44 10.58
C ASP A 168 -11.71 12.73 11.94
N ASP A 169 -10.90 12.78 12.99
CA ASP A 169 -11.27 13.13 14.36
C ASP A 169 -11.27 14.64 14.63
N GLU A 170 -10.75 15.44 13.70
CA GLU A 170 -10.59 16.90 13.80
C GLU A 170 -11.14 17.67 12.58
N PRO A 171 -12.41 17.46 12.16
CA PRO A 171 -12.93 18.03 10.92
C PRO A 171 -12.98 19.57 10.89
N ASN A 172 -12.92 20.21 12.06
CA ASN A 172 -12.96 21.67 12.22
C ASN A 172 -11.55 22.29 12.37
N SER A 173 -10.48 21.50 12.41
CA SER A 173 -9.10 21.99 12.53
C SER A 173 -8.53 22.52 11.20
N ARG A 174 -9.35 22.61 10.15
CA ARG A 174 -8.96 23.18 8.86
C ARG A 174 -8.74 24.69 9.01
N SER A 175 -7.49 25.13 8.90
CA SER A 175 -7.17 26.53 8.60
C SER A 175 -7.72 26.87 7.20
N MET A 176 -8.17 28.11 6.97
CA MET A 176 -8.58 28.55 5.63
C MET A 176 -7.48 28.38 4.55
N ALA A 177 -6.20 28.35 4.95
CA ALA A 177 -5.09 28.04 4.05
C ALA A 177 -5.05 26.55 3.65
N LEU A 178 -5.53 25.67 4.53
CA LEU A 178 -5.63 24.23 4.31
C LEU A 178 -6.90 23.85 3.55
N ASP A 179 -7.94 24.68 3.48
CA ASP A 179 -9.16 24.33 2.73
C ASP A 179 -8.89 24.19 1.22
N SER A 180 -8.11 25.11 0.62
CA SER A 180 -7.70 25.00 -0.79
C SER A 180 -6.73 23.84 -1.04
N GLU A 181 -5.93 23.46 -0.03
CA GLU A 181 -5.07 22.27 -0.11
C GLU A 181 -5.88 20.98 0.06
N ALA A 182 -6.85 20.97 0.97
CA ALA A 182 -7.80 19.88 1.17
C ALA A 182 -8.67 19.67 -0.08
N GLU A 183 -9.13 20.74 -0.74
CA GLU A 183 -9.79 20.67 -2.06
C GLU A 183 -8.88 20.02 -3.11
N ARG A 184 -7.60 20.42 -3.19
CA ARG A 184 -6.61 19.80 -4.07
C ARG A 184 -6.35 18.32 -3.76
N MET A 185 -6.42 17.94 -2.49
CA MET A 185 -6.35 16.55 -2.02
C MET A 185 -7.66 15.76 -2.20
N GLY A 186 -8.73 16.37 -2.75
CA GLY A 186 -10.04 15.74 -2.91
C GLY A 186 -10.86 15.64 -1.62
N LEU A 187 -10.43 16.30 -0.54
CA LEU A 187 -11.07 16.35 0.78
C LEU A 187 -12.01 17.56 0.95
N GLY A 188 -12.01 18.50 0.01
CA GLY A 188 -12.88 19.67 -0.03
C GLY A 188 -14.03 19.49 -1.03
N GLY A 189 -15.23 19.20 -0.52
CA GLY A 189 -16.42 19.02 -1.36
C GLY A 189 -17.59 18.41 -0.59
N ARG A 190 -18.64 19.23 -0.41
CA ARG A 190 -19.96 18.82 0.11
C ARG A 190 -20.57 17.70 -0.73
N GLY A 191 -21.40 16.89 -0.09
CA GLY A 191 -22.04 15.69 -0.62
C GLY A 191 -22.43 15.75 -2.10
N ARG A 192 -21.75 14.94 -2.91
CA ARG A 192 -22.44 14.26 -4.01
C ARG A 192 -23.00 12.99 -3.39
N ASN A 193 -24.30 13.03 -3.09
CA ASN A 193 -25.12 11.86 -2.86
C ASN A 193 -24.68 10.77 -3.84
N HIS A 194 -24.10 9.68 -3.32
CA HIS A 194 -23.96 8.45 -4.08
C HIS A 194 -25.38 7.88 -4.24
N SER A 195 -26.11 8.45 -5.20
CA SER A 195 -27.35 7.87 -5.68
C SER A 195 -27.01 6.50 -6.28
N SER A 196 -27.51 5.45 -5.63
CA SER A 196 -27.62 4.08 -6.16
C SER A 196 -26.43 3.61 -7.00
N SER A 197 -25.30 3.36 -6.34
CA SER A 197 -24.21 2.61 -6.94
C SER A 197 -24.64 1.15 -7.16
N SER A 198 -24.45 0.62 -8.36
CA SER A 198 -24.55 -0.83 -8.60
C SER A 198 -23.48 -1.56 -7.78
N SER A 199 -23.72 -2.80 -7.35
CA SER A 199 -22.74 -3.59 -6.58
C SER A 199 -21.36 -3.70 -7.24
N ALA A 200 -21.29 -3.68 -8.58
CA ALA A 200 -20.05 -3.65 -9.34
C ALA A 200 -19.29 -2.30 -9.25
N GLY A 201 -20.00 -1.19 -9.07
CA GLY A 201 -19.42 0.14 -8.84
C GLY A 201 -18.78 0.26 -7.46
N ASP A 202 -19.41 -0.32 -6.44
CA ASP A 202 -18.89 -0.34 -5.07
C ASP A 202 -17.58 -1.14 -4.97
N GLY A 203 -17.49 -2.28 -5.66
CA GLY A 203 -16.26 -3.08 -5.70
C GLY A 203 -15.08 -2.33 -6.34
N ASN A 204 -15.29 -1.64 -7.46
CA ASN A 204 -14.23 -0.84 -8.09
C ASN A 204 -13.78 0.34 -7.22
N ALA A 205 -14.72 1.05 -6.59
CA ALA A 205 -14.39 2.14 -5.67
C ALA A 205 -13.58 1.64 -4.46
N PHE A 206 -13.92 0.45 -3.93
CA PHE A 206 -13.13 -0.19 -2.88
C PHE A 206 -11.71 -0.52 -3.36
N ILE A 207 -11.55 -1.13 -4.54
CA ILE A 207 -10.22 -1.44 -5.11
C ILE A 207 -9.37 -0.17 -5.25
N GLU A 208 -9.94 0.91 -5.79
CA GLU A 208 -9.21 2.18 -5.96
C GLU A 208 -8.77 2.77 -4.62
N GLN A 209 -9.65 2.77 -3.61
CA GLN A 209 -9.31 3.22 -2.27
C GLN A 209 -8.26 2.32 -1.62
N GLU A 210 -8.34 1.00 -1.80
CA GLU A 210 -7.38 0.05 -1.25
C GLU A 210 -6.00 0.18 -1.92
N ILE A 211 -5.94 0.47 -3.23
CA ILE A 211 -4.68 0.79 -3.93
C ILE A 211 -4.06 2.07 -3.35
N ARG A 212 -4.86 3.12 -3.10
CA ARG A 212 -4.39 4.36 -2.45
C ARG A 212 -3.82 4.07 -1.06
N ARG A 213 -4.56 3.31 -0.25
CA ARG A 213 -4.17 2.89 1.10
C ARG A 213 -2.86 2.09 1.11
N ARG A 214 -2.77 1.05 0.29
CA ARG A 214 -1.59 0.19 0.14
C ARG A 214 -0.39 0.96 -0.40
N THR A 215 -0.59 1.93 -1.28
CA THR A 215 0.48 2.82 -1.77
C THR A 215 1.06 3.66 -0.62
N PHE A 216 0.20 4.24 0.23
CA PHE A 216 0.68 4.98 1.39
C PHE A 216 1.40 4.09 2.41
N TRP A 217 0.88 2.90 2.68
CA TRP A 217 1.57 1.95 3.56
C TRP A 217 2.90 1.47 2.98
N SER A 218 3.05 1.42 1.65
CA SER A 218 4.34 1.18 1.01
C SER A 218 5.32 2.32 1.29
N CYS A 219 4.87 3.58 1.29
CA CYS A 219 5.69 4.72 1.73
C CYS A 219 6.16 4.53 3.18
N TYR A 220 5.27 4.08 4.06
CA TYR A 220 5.57 3.82 5.46
C TYR A 220 6.58 2.68 5.64
N VAL A 221 6.43 1.55 4.94
CA VAL A 221 7.38 0.42 4.96
C VAL A 221 8.76 0.90 4.50
N MET A 222 8.84 1.61 3.38
CA MET A 222 10.10 2.11 2.83
C MET A 222 10.77 3.15 3.73
N ASP A 223 9.99 3.99 4.42
CA ASP A 223 10.50 4.92 5.45
C ASP A 223 11.18 4.16 6.60
N ARG A 224 10.58 3.05 7.05
CA ARG A 224 11.15 2.20 8.12
C ARG A 224 12.44 1.48 7.68
N TYR A 225 12.52 1.03 6.43
CA TYR A 225 13.73 0.40 5.90
C TYR A 225 14.93 1.34 5.78
N LEU A 226 14.70 2.60 5.41
CA LEU A 226 15.77 3.54 5.07
C LEU A 226 16.16 4.47 6.22
N SER A 227 15.32 4.53 7.27
CA SER A 227 15.57 5.31 8.47
C SER A 227 16.45 4.55 9.46
N SER A 228 17.43 5.24 10.04
CA SER A 228 18.42 4.67 10.97
C SER A 228 18.66 5.59 12.17
N GLY A 229 17.62 6.32 12.58
CA GLY A 229 17.68 7.27 13.68
C GLY A 229 18.42 8.56 13.31
N LYS A 230 19.46 8.92 14.08
CA LYS A 230 20.02 10.29 14.15
C LYS A 230 20.31 10.98 12.80
N TYR A 231 20.82 10.26 11.81
CA TYR A 231 21.22 10.84 10.51
C TYR A 231 20.19 10.63 9.39
N ARG A 232 19.21 9.75 9.63
CA ARG A 232 18.09 9.48 8.71
C ARG A 232 16.85 9.28 9.57
N PRO A 233 16.23 10.39 10.02
CA PRO A 233 15.02 10.31 10.82
C PRO A 233 13.87 9.77 9.97
N GLN A 234 12.94 9.09 10.65
CA GLN A 234 11.67 8.67 10.04
C GLN A 234 10.87 9.91 9.66
N MET A 235 10.27 9.89 8.46
CA MET A 235 9.40 10.96 7.98
C MET A 235 7.95 10.76 8.38
N LEU A 236 7.54 9.51 8.65
CA LEU A 236 6.16 9.17 8.96
C LEU A 236 6.01 8.67 10.41
N HIS A 237 5.11 9.30 11.15
CA HIS A 237 4.80 8.95 12.54
C HIS A 237 3.38 8.39 12.64
N ALA A 238 3.24 7.18 13.20
CA ALA A 238 1.96 6.45 13.23
C ALA A 238 0.80 7.27 13.84
N ARG A 239 1.09 8.06 14.87
CA ARG A 239 0.11 8.92 15.59
C ARG A 239 -0.52 10.03 14.73
N GLU A 240 0.14 10.44 13.65
CA GLU A 240 -0.30 11.51 12.75
C GLU A 240 -1.11 10.98 11.56
N LEU A 241 -1.14 9.66 11.38
CA LEU A 241 -1.86 9.01 10.29
C LEU A 241 -3.35 8.89 10.64
N ARG A 242 -4.23 9.07 9.65
CA ARG A 242 -5.68 8.82 9.76
C ARG A 242 -6.10 7.92 8.62
N ILE A 243 -5.50 6.76 8.57
CA ILE A 243 -5.69 5.77 7.51
C ILE A 243 -5.80 4.38 8.13
N GLN A 244 -6.72 3.58 7.61
CA GLN A 244 -6.88 2.18 7.95
C GLN A 244 -5.63 1.38 7.56
N LEU A 245 -5.30 0.32 8.30
CA LEU A 245 -4.31 -0.67 7.86
C LEU A 245 -4.79 -1.37 6.58
N PRO A 246 -3.90 -1.94 5.75
CA PRO A 246 -4.33 -2.66 4.55
C PRO A 246 -5.31 -3.78 4.86
N ALA A 247 -6.34 -3.92 4.02
CA ALA A 247 -7.26 -5.05 4.07
C ALA A 247 -6.55 -6.37 3.79
N SER A 248 -7.19 -7.49 4.12
CA SER A 248 -6.68 -8.81 3.78
C SER A 248 -6.49 -8.99 2.27
N GLU A 249 -5.51 -9.82 1.86
CA GLU A 249 -5.30 -10.14 0.44
C GLU A 249 -6.55 -10.71 -0.23
N ARG A 250 -7.35 -11.46 0.55
CA ARG A 250 -8.63 -11.99 0.10
C ARG A 250 -9.57 -10.84 -0.25
N SER A 251 -9.83 -9.94 0.68
CA SER A 251 -10.80 -8.86 0.45
C SER A 251 -10.34 -7.91 -0.65
N PHE A 252 -9.03 -7.65 -0.75
CA PHE A 252 -8.46 -6.91 -1.87
C PHE A 252 -8.70 -7.61 -3.21
N LEU A 253 -8.43 -8.92 -3.30
CA LEU A 253 -8.59 -9.72 -4.53
C LEU A 253 -10.04 -9.84 -5.02
N PHE A 254 -10.99 -9.96 -4.10
CA PHE A 254 -12.41 -10.15 -4.40
C PHE A 254 -13.22 -8.85 -4.39
N ALA A 255 -12.58 -7.70 -4.18
CA ALA A 255 -13.23 -6.41 -4.01
C ALA A 255 -14.29 -6.42 -2.89
N GLU A 256 -14.04 -7.17 -1.82
CA GLU A 256 -14.94 -7.24 -0.65
C GLU A 256 -14.71 -6.01 0.23
N LYS A 257 -15.73 -5.16 0.35
CA LYS A 257 -15.65 -3.96 1.20
C LYS A 257 -15.51 -4.37 2.68
N VAL A 258 -14.39 -3.98 3.28
CA VAL A 258 -14.07 -4.25 4.69
C VAL A 258 -13.48 -3.01 5.37
N ARG A 259 -13.52 -3.03 6.71
CA ARG A 259 -12.85 -2.06 7.57
C ARG A 259 -11.70 -2.72 8.31
N THR A 260 -10.67 -1.96 8.64
CA THR A 260 -9.56 -2.41 9.48
C THR A 260 -9.25 -1.36 10.55
N LEU A 261 -8.43 -1.74 11.53
CA LEU A 261 -7.95 -0.80 12.55
C LEU A 261 -6.89 0.15 11.98
N MET A 262 -6.70 1.30 12.62
CA MET A 262 -5.50 2.11 12.40
C MET A 262 -4.29 1.50 13.11
N LEU A 263 -3.09 1.89 12.69
CA LEU A 263 -1.86 1.51 13.39
C LEU A 263 -1.83 2.13 14.80
N GLY A 264 -1.57 1.31 15.81
CA GLY A 264 -1.60 1.72 17.23
C GLY A 264 -3.01 1.80 17.85
N GLU A 265 -4.05 1.52 17.07
CA GLU A 265 -5.43 1.41 17.56
C GLU A 265 -5.76 -0.01 18.03
N ASN A 266 -6.69 -0.11 18.99
CA ASN A 266 -7.29 -1.36 19.44
C ASN A 266 -8.81 -1.33 19.24
N GLU A 267 -9.46 -2.49 19.33
CA GLU A 267 -10.90 -2.62 19.08
C GLU A 267 -11.77 -1.67 19.92
N ARG A 268 -11.42 -1.46 21.19
CA ARG A 268 -12.15 -0.54 22.08
C ARG A 268 -12.08 0.92 21.60
N LYS A 269 -10.88 1.37 21.19
CA LYS A 269 -10.69 2.73 20.65
C LYS A 269 -11.42 2.89 19.31
N ALA A 270 -11.42 1.87 18.46
CA ALA A 270 -12.14 1.88 17.20
C ALA A 270 -13.66 1.98 17.40
N ALA A 271 -14.22 1.21 18.33
CA ALA A 271 -15.64 1.28 18.68
C ALA A 271 -16.03 2.68 19.18
N GLY A 272 -15.27 3.24 20.14
CA GLY A 272 -15.53 4.59 20.65
C GLY A 272 -15.42 5.68 19.58
N ARG A 273 -14.50 5.54 18.62
CA ARG A 273 -14.37 6.47 17.48
C ARG A 273 -15.57 6.38 16.53
N SER A 274 -16.01 5.17 16.20
CA SER A 274 -17.20 4.96 15.35
C SER A 274 -18.45 5.57 15.99
N GLU A 275 -18.62 5.42 17.31
CA GLU A 275 -19.69 6.10 18.06
C GLU A 275 -19.57 7.63 17.97
N VAL A 276 -18.40 8.20 18.22
CA VAL A 276 -18.20 9.66 18.13
C VAL A 276 -18.50 10.19 16.72
N GLN A 277 -18.10 9.45 15.68
CA GLN A 277 -18.34 9.82 14.29
C GLN A 277 -19.81 9.73 13.91
N SER A 278 -20.54 8.69 14.32
CA SER A 278 -21.98 8.57 14.07
C SER A 278 -22.76 9.71 14.73
N HIS A 279 -22.41 10.08 15.98
CA HIS A 279 -23.00 11.23 16.67
C HIS A 279 -22.71 12.55 15.94
N ARG A 280 -21.49 12.75 15.43
CA ARG A 280 -21.12 13.94 14.65
C ARG A 280 -21.86 14.02 13.31
N GLN A 281 -21.96 12.91 12.58
CA GLN A 281 -22.71 12.86 11.32
C GLN A 281 -24.20 13.15 11.55
N ALA A 282 -24.78 12.63 12.65
CA ALA A 282 -26.15 12.95 13.05
C ALA A 282 -26.32 14.46 13.35
N ALA A 283 -25.39 15.05 14.11
CA ALA A 283 -25.42 16.47 14.46
C ALA A 283 -25.23 17.40 13.23
N MET A 284 -24.39 17.01 12.27
CA MET A 284 -24.22 17.75 11.01
C MET A 284 -25.45 17.66 10.11
N SER A 285 -26.16 16.51 10.13
CA SER A 285 -27.39 16.31 9.36
C SER A 285 -28.57 17.09 9.94
N SER A 286 -28.62 17.29 11.27
CA SER A 286 -29.66 18.11 11.92
C SER A 286 -29.51 19.61 11.69
N ASN A 287 -28.30 20.10 11.41
CA ASN A 287 -28.06 21.53 11.12
C ASN A 287 -28.40 21.94 9.68
N GLY A 288 -28.91 21.02 8.85
CA GLY A 288 -29.28 21.26 7.45
C GLY A 288 -30.67 21.84 7.19
N TYR A 289 -31.53 22.01 8.21
CA TYR A 289 -32.88 22.53 8.03
C TYR A 289 -33.20 23.65 9.03
N GLN A 290 -32.86 24.90 8.67
CA GLN A 290 -33.61 26.05 9.16
C GLN A 290 -34.74 26.33 8.16
N GLY A 291 -35.94 25.82 8.49
CA GLY A 291 -37.17 26.18 7.80
C GLY A 291 -38.31 25.20 8.02
N GLY A 292 -39.11 25.41 9.08
CA GLY A 292 -40.52 24.97 9.10
C GLY A 292 -40.96 24.11 10.29
N SER A 293 -41.75 24.73 11.17
CA SER A 293 -42.79 24.21 12.07
C SER A 293 -42.53 22.99 12.97
N TYR A 294 -42.60 23.27 14.27
CA TYR A 294 -42.70 22.33 15.37
C TYR A 294 -43.90 21.38 15.20
N ALA A 295 -43.64 20.07 15.08
CA ALA A 295 -44.59 19.01 15.40
C ALA A 295 -43.92 18.04 16.39
N PRO A 296 -44.61 17.58 17.44
CA PRO A 296 -44.01 16.69 18.43
C PRO A 296 -43.93 15.27 17.86
N SER A 297 -42.72 14.72 17.73
CA SER A 297 -42.48 13.35 17.31
C SER A 297 -42.57 12.37 18.49
N SER A 298 -43.37 11.32 18.29
CA SER A 298 -43.53 10.14 19.16
C SER A 298 -42.21 9.40 19.47
N PRO A 299 -42.17 8.55 20.52
CA PRO A 299 -40.95 7.91 20.97
C PRO A 299 -40.41 6.93 19.92
N ALA A 300 -39.12 7.04 19.61
CA ALA A 300 -38.41 6.15 18.69
C ALA A 300 -38.41 4.71 19.22
N THR A 301 -38.85 3.79 18.36
CA THR A 301 -38.66 2.34 18.54
C THR A 301 -37.18 2.02 18.31
N PRO A 302 -36.56 1.06 19.03
CA PRO A 302 -35.16 0.71 18.83
C PRO A 302 -35.00 0.11 17.43
N LEU A 303 -34.26 0.80 16.56
CA LEU A 303 -33.94 0.31 15.23
C LEU A 303 -32.96 -0.86 15.35
N GLN A 304 -33.35 -1.94 14.69
CA GLN A 304 -32.63 -3.18 14.51
C GLN A 304 -31.35 -2.93 13.68
N ASN A 305 -30.22 -3.51 14.10
CA ASN A 305 -28.91 -3.47 13.45
C ASN A 305 -28.96 -3.82 11.94
N GLY A 306 -29.13 -2.81 11.08
CA GLY A 306 -29.12 -2.95 9.61
C GLY A 306 -28.10 -2.05 8.90
N ASP A 307 -27.28 -1.30 9.64
CA ASP A 307 -26.26 -0.39 9.07
C ASP A 307 -24.86 -1.03 8.94
N ASP A 308 -24.61 -2.17 9.62
CA ASP A 308 -23.33 -2.90 9.54
C ASP A 308 -23.02 -3.41 8.12
N ASP A 309 -24.06 -3.72 7.33
CA ASP A 309 -23.90 -4.19 5.94
C ASP A 309 -23.39 -3.09 4.98
N LYS A 310 -23.58 -1.80 5.32
CA LYS A 310 -23.14 -0.68 4.46
C LYS A 310 -21.69 -0.27 4.68
N GLU A 311 -21.19 -0.38 5.91
CA GLU A 311 -19.82 0.03 6.26
C GLU A 311 -18.77 -1.07 5.98
N GLY A 312 -19.20 -2.34 5.89
CA GLY A 312 -18.32 -3.47 5.69
C GLY A 312 -17.81 -4.05 7.00
N ARG A 313 -17.54 -5.36 6.97
CA ARG A 313 -17.07 -6.13 8.13
C ARG A 313 -15.71 -5.62 8.61
N LEU A 314 -15.51 -5.57 9.93
CA LEU A 314 -14.22 -5.26 10.55
C LEU A 314 -13.29 -6.49 10.54
N GLU A 315 -12.13 -6.39 9.89
CA GLU A 315 -11.09 -7.43 9.90
C GLU A 315 -10.14 -7.23 11.09
N VAL A 316 -10.29 -8.09 12.10
CA VAL A 316 -9.43 -8.16 13.29
C VAL A 316 -9.15 -9.63 13.64
N GLY A 317 -8.18 -9.87 14.53
CA GLY A 317 -7.87 -11.23 14.97
C GLY A 317 -7.52 -12.14 13.79
N SER A 318 -8.16 -13.29 13.66
CA SER A 318 -7.86 -14.26 12.58
C SER A 318 -8.04 -13.74 11.16
N ASP A 319 -8.89 -12.72 10.98
CA ASP A 319 -9.27 -12.18 9.67
C ASP A 319 -8.31 -11.05 9.23
N GLU A 320 -7.47 -10.54 10.13
CA GLU A 320 -6.47 -9.52 9.81
C GLU A 320 -5.37 -10.07 8.89
N GLY A 321 -5.18 -9.40 7.76
CA GLY A 321 -4.20 -9.78 6.73
C GLY A 321 -2.73 -9.72 7.18
N LEU A 322 -1.88 -10.52 6.52
CA LEU A 322 -0.44 -10.57 6.80
C LEU A 322 0.26 -9.22 6.59
N VAL A 323 -0.11 -8.45 5.56
CA VAL A 323 0.48 -7.13 5.29
C VAL A 323 0.20 -6.14 6.43
N SER A 324 -1.03 -6.13 6.97
CA SER A 324 -1.38 -5.34 8.17
C SER A 324 -0.50 -5.72 9.37
N ARG A 325 -0.34 -7.03 9.62
CA ARG A 325 0.49 -7.55 10.70
C ARG A 325 1.97 -7.21 10.53
N TYR A 326 2.45 -7.27 9.29
CA TYR A 326 3.81 -6.90 8.93
C TYR A 326 4.08 -5.41 9.25
N ILE A 327 3.15 -4.51 8.90
CA ILE A 327 3.25 -3.10 9.25
C ILE A 327 3.28 -2.89 10.77
N ARG A 328 2.50 -3.65 11.54
CA ARG A 328 2.52 -3.58 13.02
C ARG A 328 3.87 -3.96 13.61
N VAL A 329 4.49 -5.05 13.14
CA VAL A 329 5.83 -5.44 13.64
C VAL A 329 6.90 -4.44 13.18
N LEU A 330 6.76 -3.85 12.00
CA LEU A 330 7.65 -2.78 11.54
C LEU A 330 7.60 -1.53 12.42
N GLU A 331 6.46 -1.17 13.00
CA GLU A 331 6.38 -0.08 13.98
C GLU A 331 7.16 -0.43 15.25
N ILE A 332 7.03 -1.67 15.74
CA ILE A 332 7.82 -2.15 16.89
C ILE A 332 9.32 -2.10 16.57
N TYR A 333 9.71 -2.60 15.38
CA TYR A 333 11.08 -2.50 14.89
C TYR A 333 11.56 -1.05 14.82
N GLY A 334 10.73 -0.14 14.31
CA GLY A 334 11.02 1.30 14.25
C GLY A 334 11.32 1.88 15.64
N ASN A 335 10.53 1.51 16.65
CA ASN A 335 10.75 1.92 18.04
C ASN A 335 12.07 1.35 18.61
N VAL A 336 12.39 0.10 18.30
CA VAL A 336 13.66 -0.54 18.68
C VAL A 336 14.85 0.16 18.03
N VAL A 337 14.77 0.47 16.73
CA VAL A 337 15.82 1.20 16.01
C VAL A 337 16.01 2.59 16.61
N GLN A 338 14.92 3.32 16.87
CA GLN A 338 14.97 4.64 17.48
C GLN A 338 15.65 4.61 18.86
N TRP A 339 15.26 3.67 19.71
CA TRP A 339 15.89 3.49 21.03
C TRP A 339 17.38 3.17 20.89
N SER A 340 17.74 2.19 20.05
CA SER A 340 19.11 1.78 19.81
C SER A 340 19.99 2.93 19.31
N CYS A 341 19.51 3.68 18.32
CA CYS A 341 20.24 4.79 17.71
C CYS A 341 20.30 6.05 18.59
N SER A 342 19.45 6.16 19.61
CA SER A 342 19.46 7.26 20.59
C SER A 342 20.42 7.00 21.76
N GLY A 343 21.20 5.91 21.72
CA GLY A 343 22.14 5.50 22.75
C GLY A 343 21.78 4.17 23.41
N GLY A 344 20.53 3.73 23.26
CA GLY A 344 20.01 2.45 23.73
C GLY A 344 20.40 2.16 25.17
N ARG A 345 20.99 0.98 25.39
CA ARG A 345 21.43 0.56 26.74
C ARG A 345 22.43 1.52 27.38
N ARG A 346 23.24 2.24 26.61
CA ARG A 346 24.31 3.12 27.14
C ARG A 346 23.75 4.39 27.78
N THR A 347 22.56 4.81 27.37
CA THR A 347 21.86 6.01 27.90
C THR A 347 20.74 5.64 28.87
N GLU A 348 20.43 4.35 29.01
CA GLU A 348 19.35 3.85 29.86
C GLU A 348 19.75 3.87 31.36
N GLU A 349 18.93 4.51 32.18
CA GLU A 349 19.13 4.63 33.63
C GLU A 349 18.79 3.32 34.36
N TYR A 350 17.75 2.62 33.90
CA TYR A 350 17.25 1.41 34.54
C TYR A 350 17.91 0.13 33.98
N PRO A 351 18.06 -0.94 34.79
CA PRO A 351 18.54 -2.21 34.26
C PRO A 351 17.49 -2.86 33.32
N PRO A 352 17.91 -3.75 32.39
CA PRO A 352 17.02 -4.31 31.37
C PRO A 352 15.79 -5.07 31.88
N TRP A 353 15.83 -5.60 33.11
CA TRP A 353 14.71 -6.33 33.72
C TRP A 353 13.73 -5.43 34.49
N ASP A 354 14.06 -4.14 34.67
CA ASP A 354 13.14 -3.19 35.32
C ASP A 354 12.04 -2.79 34.32
N ALA A 355 10.78 -2.89 34.75
CA ALA A 355 9.60 -2.55 33.96
C ALA A 355 9.59 -1.10 33.46
N ARG A 356 10.34 -0.20 34.10
CA ARG A 356 10.47 1.20 33.68
C ARG A 356 11.45 1.41 32.54
N SER A 357 12.38 0.48 32.32
CA SER A 357 13.36 0.57 31.23
C SER A 357 12.67 0.52 29.87
N GLU A 358 13.16 1.28 28.90
CA GLU A 358 12.63 1.23 27.54
C GLU A 358 12.87 -0.13 26.90
N TYR A 359 14.00 -0.78 27.23
CA TYR A 359 14.28 -2.15 26.80
C TYR A 359 13.17 -3.12 27.20
N GLN A 360 12.74 -3.12 28.47
CA GLN A 360 11.71 -4.04 28.95
C GLN A 360 10.35 -3.75 28.32
N LYS A 361 10.03 -2.47 28.07
CA LYS A 361 8.80 -2.08 27.35
C LYS A 361 8.80 -2.59 25.92
N LEU A 362 9.89 -2.38 25.18
CA LEU A 362 10.05 -2.86 23.81
C LEU A 362 10.01 -4.39 23.73
N LEU A 363 10.66 -5.08 24.66
CA LEU A 363 10.61 -6.54 24.77
C LEU A 363 9.19 -7.04 25.03
N GLY A 364 8.44 -6.35 25.89
CA GLY A 364 7.02 -6.61 26.12
C GLY A 364 6.20 -6.50 24.83
N LEU A 365 6.38 -5.42 24.06
CA LEU A 365 5.71 -5.24 22.77
C LEU A 365 5.99 -6.39 21.79
N CYS A 366 7.25 -6.86 21.70
CA CYS A 366 7.61 -8.01 20.86
C CYS A 366 6.91 -9.30 21.32
N HIS A 367 6.85 -9.56 22.62
CA HIS A 367 6.17 -10.73 23.18
C HIS A 367 4.66 -10.67 22.96
N ASP A 368 4.04 -9.52 23.21
CA ASP A 368 2.60 -9.31 23.02
C ASP A 368 2.22 -9.48 21.55
N PHE A 369 3.02 -8.91 20.63
CA PHE A 369 2.80 -9.11 19.20
C PHE A 369 2.87 -10.59 18.82
N LYS A 370 3.91 -11.31 19.26
CA LYS A 370 4.07 -12.74 18.98
C LYS A 370 2.91 -13.56 19.56
N ALA A 371 2.44 -13.23 20.76
CA ALA A 371 1.30 -13.91 21.40
C ALA A 371 -0.04 -13.60 20.70
N SER A 372 -0.15 -12.47 20.01
CA SER A 372 -1.35 -12.06 19.28
C SER A 372 -1.53 -12.77 17.92
N LEU A 373 -0.52 -13.50 17.45
CA LEU A 373 -0.56 -14.13 16.13
C LEU A 373 -1.57 -15.30 16.09
N PRO A 374 -2.48 -15.31 15.10
CA PRO A 374 -3.37 -16.45 14.85
C PRO A 374 -2.59 -17.73 14.56
N ARG A 375 -3.20 -18.89 14.82
CA ARG A 375 -2.57 -20.21 14.65
C ARG A 375 -1.89 -20.40 13.29
N GLN A 376 -2.51 -19.93 12.21
CA GLN A 376 -1.98 -20.03 10.85
C GLN A 376 -0.74 -19.14 10.61
N HIS A 377 -0.57 -18.06 11.38
CA HIS A 377 0.53 -17.12 11.26
C HIS A 377 1.63 -17.33 12.30
N ILE A 378 1.56 -18.39 13.12
CA ILE A 378 2.66 -18.75 14.02
C ILE A 378 3.79 -19.40 13.21
N LEU A 379 5.04 -19.07 13.52
CA LEU A 379 6.20 -19.68 12.88
C LEU A 379 6.27 -21.18 13.22
N SER A 380 6.03 -22.02 12.22
CA SER A 380 6.17 -23.48 12.33
C SER A 380 6.52 -24.10 10.98
N PRO A 381 7.14 -25.29 10.94
CA PRO A 381 7.42 -25.97 9.68
C PRO A 381 6.15 -26.23 8.84
N GLN A 382 5.04 -26.60 9.48
CA GLN A 382 3.77 -26.85 8.79
C GLN A 382 3.19 -25.58 8.16
N ASN A 383 3.14 -24.47 8.92
CA ASN A 383 2.64 -23.20 8.40
C ASN A 383 3.55 -22.64 7.31
N THR A 384 4.87 -22.78 7.46
CA THR A 384 5.85 -22.39 6.43
C THR A 384 5.57 -23.09 5.10
N GLN A 385 5.37 -24.41 5.14
CA GLN A 385 5.05 -25.18 3.95
C GLN A 385 3.70 -24.77 3.34
N ALA A 386 2.69 -24.50 4.16
CA ALA A 386 1.38 -24.03 3.70
C ALA A 386 1.48 -22.66 3.00
N HIS A 387 2.22 -21.71 3.59
CA HIS A 387 2.43 -20.39 3.00
C HIS A 387 3.24 -20.43 1.70
N ILE A 388 4.21 -21.34 1.57
CA ILE A 388 4.92 -21.60 0.30
C ILE A 388 3.93 -22.08 -0.77
N SER A 389 3.08 -23.06 -0.45
CA SER A 389 2.07 -23.57 -1.39
C SER A 389 1.05 -22.51 -1.80
N MET A 390 0.73 -21.58 -0.90
CA MET A 390 -0.19 -20.46 -1.17
C MET A 390 0.50 -19.24 -1.82
N LYS A 391 1.82 -19.28 -2.08
CA LYS A 391 2.62 -18.13 -2.56
C LYS A 391 2.54 -16.90 -1.63
N THR A 392 2.40 -17.09 -0.32
CA THR A 392 2.31 -16.02 0.71
C THR A 392 3.48 -16.06 1.71
N GLN A 393 4.52 -16.84 1.41
CA GLN A 393 5.69 -17.03 2.28
C GLN A 393 6.47 -15.75 2.57
N THR A 394 6.51 -14.79 1.64
CA THR A 394 7.27 -13.54 1.81
C THR A 394 6.70 -12.69 2.96
N PRO A 395 5.43 -12.23 2.92
CA PRO A 395 4.86 -11.47 4.04
C PRO A 395 4.75 -12.32 5.32
N TYR A 396 4.56 -13.64 5.22
CA TYR A 396 4.58 -14.54 6.38
C TYR A 396 5.93 -14.53 7.10
N THR A 397 7.03 -14.61 6.36
CA THR A 397 8.38 -14.62 6.94
C THR A 397 8.71 -13.27 7.57
N LEU A 398 8.30 -12.16 6.94
CA LEU A 398 8.53 -10.80 7.44
C LEU A 398 7.81 -10.48 8.75
N VAL A 399 6.72 -11.17 9.07
CA VAL A 399 6.05 -11.07 10.38
C VAL A 399 6.91 -11.66 11.52
N HIS A 400 7.97 -12.41 11.19
CA HIS A 400 8.83 -13.09 12.14
C HIS A 400 10.30 -12.63 12.13
N THR A 401 10.65 -11.65 11.29
CA THR A 401 11.95 -10.96 11.28
C THR A 401 11.94 -9.80 12.26
#